data_AF-A0A7Y0LA20-F1
#
_entry.id   AF-A0A7Y0LA20-F1
#
_cell.length_a   1.000
_cell.length_b   1.000
_cell.length_c   1.000
_cell.angle_alpha   90.00
_cell.angle_beta   90.00
_cell.angle_gamma   90.00
#
_symmetry.space_group_name_H-M   'P 1'
#
loop_
_entity.id
_entity.type
_entity.pdbx_description
1 polymer ?
#
loop_
_entity_poly.entity_id
_entity_poly.type
_entity_poly.pdbx_seq_one_letter_code
_entity_poly.pdbx_strand_id
1 'polypeptide(L)'
;MLRPGITNDAIRTMVARIQAAWRAEWGDPTAWTKELAWSRDADIDRLVEHLQDRYARGRGRPAADPAGLLRFLGLMTVREVASLVDGLRQVRQMPLLAQLCGWETPEAIPAIGTLYGFLRRLYPEAHPRVGAWRRPSGRRLK
;
A
#
# COMPACT_ATOMS: atom_id res chain seq x y z
N MET A 1 7.75 9.92 12.07
CA MET A 1 8.70 9.87 10.95
C MET A 1 8.19 8.81 9.99
N LEU A 2 8.05 9.14 8.71
CA LEU A 2 7.72 8.15 7.67
C LEU A 2 8.94 7.25 7.47
N ARG A 3 8.73 5.94 7.29
CA ARG A 3 9.82 5.10 6.78
C ARG A 3 10.10 5.52 5.33
N PRO A 4 11.37 5.58 4.90
CA PRO A 4 11.66 5.73 3.48
C PRO A 4 10.99 4.56 2.76
N GLY A 5 10.05 4.89 1.87
CA GLY A 5 9.37 3.93 1.02
C GLY A 5 10.27 3.44 -0.10
N ILE A 6 9.84 2.39 -0.78
CA ILE A 6 10.53 1.97 -2.00
C ILE A 6 10.35 3.04 -3.08
N THR A 7 11.46 3.49 -3.66
CA THR A 7 11.47 4.52 -4.71
C THR A 7 10.95 3.95 -6.02
N ASN A 8 10.46 4.82 -6.91
CA ASN A 8 10.06 4.45 -8.26
C ASN A 8 11.21 3.77 -9.03
N ASP A 9 12.45 4.23 -8.85
CA ASP A 9 13.62 3.62 -9.50
C ASP A 9 13.88 2.19 -9.01
N ALA A 10 13.75 1.97 -7.70
CA ALA A 10 13.84 0.63 -7.12
C ALA A 10 12.72 -0.29 -7.62
N ILE A 11 11.49 0.22 -7.74
CA ILE A 11 10.38 -0.53 -8.34
C ILE A 11 10.63 -0.86 -9.81
N ARG A 12 11.10 0.09 -10.63
CA ARG A 12 11.41 -0.15 -12.04
C ARG A 12 12.47 -1.23 -12.20
N THR A 13 13.53 -1.14 -11.41
CA THR A 13 14.58 -2.16 -11.35
C THR A 13 14.01 -3.52 -10.94
N MET A 14 13.13 -3.55 -9.94
CA MET A 14 12.47 -4.78 -9.51
C MET A 14 11.57 -5.37 -10.60
N VAL A 15 10.75 -4.56 -11.29
CA VAL A 15 9.91 -5.02 -12.40
C VAL A 15 10.76 -5.61 -13.52
N ALA A 16 11.87 -4.96 -13.89
CA ALA A 16 12.80 -5.48 -14.89
C ALA A 16 13.40 -6.84 -14.46
N ARG A 17 13.75 -7.00 -13.17
CA ARG A 17 14.23 -8.27 -12.62
C ARG A 17 13.15 -9.36 -12.64
N ILE A 18 11.91 -9.02 -12.29
CA ILE A 18 10.77 -9.94 -12.34
C ILE A 18 10.55 -10.44 -13.78
N GLN A 19 10.62 -9.54 -14.75
CA GLN A 19 10.47 -9.89 -16.17
C GLN A 19 11.62 -10.76 -16.68
N ALA A 20 12.87 -10.46 -16.28
CA ALA A 20 14.04 -11.25 -16.66
C ALA A 20 14.10 -12.63 -15.99
N ALA A 21 13.59 -12.74 -14.76
CA ALA A 21 13.57 -13.97 -13.96
C ALA A 21 12.14 -14.43 -13.69
N TRP A 22 11.31 -14.46 -14.73
CA TRP A 22 9.90 -14.85 -14.61
C TRP A 22 9.78 -16.28 -14.10
N ARG A 23 9.00 -16.48 -13.04
CA ARG A 23 8.80 -17.80 -12.44
C ARG A 23 7.53 -18.43 -12.98
N ALA A 24 7.61 -19.70 -13.38
CA ALA A 24 6.47 -20.46 -13.90
C ALA A 24 5.27 -20.50 -12.93
N GLU A 25 5.52 -20.44 -11.62
CA GLU A 25 4.47 -20.39 -10.58
C GLU A 25 3.59 -19.13 -10.66
N TRP A 26 4.03 -18.08 -11.35
CA TRP A 26 3.25 -16.84 -11.57
C TRP A 26 2.31 -16.94 -12.79
N GLY A 27 2.39 -18.03 -13.55
CA GLY A 27 1.59 -18.24 -14.76
C GLY A 27 2.15 -17.52 -15.98
N ASP A 28 1.28 -17.21 -16.93
CA ASP A 28 1.65 -16.54 -18.19
C ASP A 28 1.97 -15.05 -17.95
N PRO A 29 3.17 -14.55 -18.30
CA PRO A 29 3.53 -13.14 -18.14
C PRO A 29 2.61 -12.18 -18.89
N THR A 30 2.00 -12.59 -20.00
CA THR A 30 1.09 -11.74 -20.77
C THR A 30 -0.17 -11.37 -19.98
N ALA A 31 -0.60 -12.25 -19.07
CA ALA A 31 -1.74 -12.01 -18.18
C ALA A 31 -1.47 -10.90 -17.15
N TRP A 32 -0.20 -10.54 -16.94
CA TRP A 32 0.26 -9.54 -15.96
C TRP A 32 0.67 -8.21 -16.58
N THR A 33 0.46 -8.04 -17.89
CA THR A 33 0.96 -6.87 -18.63
C THR A 33 0.47 -5.55 -18.01
N LYS A 34 -0.78 -5.50 -17.54
CA LYS A 34 -1.36 -4.28 -16.96
C LYS A 34 -0.75 -3.95 -15.59
N GLU A 35 -0.60 -4.94 -14.73
CA GLU A 35 -0.03 -4.80 -13.39
C GLU A 35 1.44 -4.39 -13.46
N LEU A 36 2.21 -5.03 -14.35
CA LEU A 36 3.63 -4.71 -14.56
C LEU A 36 3.80 -3.30 -15.14
N ALA A 37 2.98 -2.92 -16.12
CA ALA A 37 3.00 -1.57 -16.69
C ALA A 37 2.65 -0.52 -15.64
N TRP A 38 1.58 -0.72 -14.87
CA TRP A 38 1.20 0.17 -13.79
C TRP A 38 2.33 0.34 -12.76
N SER A 39 2.89 -0.76 -12.26
CA SER A 39 3.96 -0.69 -11.27
C SER A 39 5.21 0.02 -11.80
N ARG A 40 5.55 -0.14 -13.08
CA ARG A 40 6.72 0.50 -13.71
C ARG A 40 6.50 2.00 -13.96
N ASP A 41 5.31 2.36 -14.43
CA ASP A 41 5.04 3.67 -15.03
C ASP A 41 4.41 4.66 -14.04
N ALA A 42 3.76 4.18 -12.97
CA ALA A 42 3.17 5.05 -11.95
C ALA A 42 4.24 5.83 -11.18
N ASP A 43 4.17 7.17 -11.22
CA ASP A 43 5.04 8.06 -10.45
C ASP A 43 4.48 8.26 -9.03
N ILE A 44 4.85 7.35 -8.13
CA ILE A 44 4.34 7.35 -6.75
C ILE A 44 5.16 8.26 -5.83
N ASP A 45 6.47 8.40 -6.07
CA ASP A 45 7.36 9.19 -5.21
C ASP A 45 6.87 10.64 -5.07
N ARG A 46 6.43 11.27 -6.16
CA ARG A 46 5.83 12.62 -6.13
C ARG A 46 4.56 12.69 -5.31
N LEU A 47 3.72 11.64 -5.36
CA LEU A 47 2.50 11.59 -4.54
C LEU A 47 2.83 11.46 -3.05
N VAL A 48 3.88 10.73 -2.71
CA VAL A 48 4.32 10.57 -1.32
C VAL A 48 4.76 11.91 -0.72
N GLU A 49 5.44 12.77 -1.49
CA GLU A 49 5.82 14.12 -1.05
C GLU A 49 4.61 14.93 -0.58
N HIS A 50 3.52 14.92 -1.36
CA HIS A 50 2.28 15.59 -0.99
C HIS A 50 1.57 14.98 0.22
N LEU A 51 1.82 13.70 0.50
CA LEU A 51 1.23 13.01 1.65
C LEU A 51 1.98 13.30 2.96
N GLN A 52 3.23 13.76 2.92
CA GLN A 52 4.05 13.96 4.12
C GLN A 52 3.37 14.86 5.16
N ASP A 53 2.69 15.92 4.71
CA ASP A 53 1.98 16.86 5.58
C ASP A 53 0.75 16.27 6.27
N ARG A 54 0.24 15.13 5.79
CA ARG A 54 -0.88 14.40 6.39
C ARG A 54 -0.46 13.45 7.51
N TYR A 55 0.85 13.29 7.75
CA TYR A 55 1.37 12.44 8.81
C TYR A 55 1.92 13.27 9.98
N ALA A 56 1.60 12.84 11.21
CA ALA A 56 2.07 13.52 12.40
C ALA A 56 3.62 13.45 12.51
N ARG A 57 4.24 14.62 12.71
CA ARG A 57 5.67 14.73 13.00
C ARG A 57 5.92 14.32 14.46
N GLY A 58 6.65 13.22 14.66
CA GLY A 58 7.25 12.87 15.96
C GLY A 58 6.37 12.26 17.06
N ARG A 59 5.09 11.92 16.82
CA ARG A 59 4.25 11.21 17.81
C ARG A 59 3.65 9.91 17.27
N GLY A 60 3.68 8.87 18.10
CA GLY A 60 3.08 7.55 17.83
C GLY A 60 3.95 6.60 17.01
N ARG A 61 3.42 5.40 16.74
CA ARG A 61 4.09 4.38 15.90
C ARG A 61 4.36 4.95 14.51
N PRO A 62 5.56 4.72 13.92
CA PRO A 62 5.83 5.08 12.53
C PRO A 62 4.72 4.58 11.62
N ALA A 63 4.21 5.45 10.75
CA ALA A 63 3.22 5.04 9.79
C ALA A 63 3.81 4.03 8.80
N ALA A 64 2.96 3.14 8.30
CA ALA A 64 3.30 2.30 7.16
C ALA A 64 3.67 3.16 5.94
N ASP A 65 4.52 2.61 5.08
CA ASP A 65 5.00 3.30 3.88
C ASP A 65 3.83 3.70 2.97
N PRO A 66 3.57 5.01 2.77
CA PRO A 66 2.51 5.48 1.88
C PRO A 66 2.75 5.05 0.42
N ALA A 67 4.01 4.87 0.00
CA ALA A 67 4.32 4.50 -1.37
C ALA A 67 3.78 3.09 -1.69
N GLY A 68 4.09 2.10 -0.86
CA GLY A 68 3.54 0.76 -1.02
C GLY A 68 2.01 0.70 -0.90
N LEU A 69 1.41 1.52 -0.02
CA LEU A 69 -0.04 1.61 0.11
C LEU A 69 -0.72 2.20 -1.14
N LEU A 70 -0.12 3.23 -1.76
CA LEU A 70 -0.60 3.79 -3.02
C LEU A 70 -0.49 2.78 -4.17
N ARG A 71 0.65 2.07 -4.25
CA ARG A 71 0.85 1.02 -5.25
C ARG A 71 -0.20 -0.08 -5.13
N PHE A 72 -0.52 -0.49 -3.91
CA PHE A 72 -1.59 -1.45 -3.64
C PHE A 72 -2.96 -0.96 -4.13
N LEU A 73 -3.35 0.28 -3.83
CA LEU A 73 -4.63 0.83 -4.29
C LEU A 73 -4.68 0.94 -5.82
N GLY A 74 -3.56 1.32 -6.44
CA GLY A 74 -3.43 1.33 -7.89
C GLY A 74 -3.58 -0.05 -8.52
N LEU A 75 -2.92 -1.07 -7.95
CA LEU A 75 -3.04 -2.45 -8.41
C LEU A 75 -4.46 -2.99 -8.24
N MET A 76 -5.15 -2.65 -7.14
CA MET A 76 -6.56 -2.98 -7.00
C MET A 76 -7.42 -2.36 -8.10
N THR A 77 -7.12 -1.12 -8.51
CA THR A 77 -7.81 -0.44 -9.60
C THR A 77 -7.55 -1.14 -10.94
N VAL A 78 -6.28 -1.48 -11.23
CA VAL A 78 -5.87 -2.22 -12.44
C VAL A 78 -6.56 -3.58 -12.54
N ARG A 79 -6.74 -4.26 -11.41
CA ARG A 79 -7.36 -5.58 -11.31
C ARG A 79 -8.86 -5.56 -11.06
N GLU A 80 -9.48 -4.37 -11.06
CA GLU A 80 -10.92 -4.19 -10.84
C GLU A 80 -11.43 -4.79 -9.51
N VAL A 81 -10.57 -4.82 -8.48
CA VAL A 81 -10.92 -5.33 -7.15
C VAL A 81 -11.46 -4.19 -6.30
N ALA A 82 -12.76 -4.19 -6.01
CA ALA A 82 -13.39 -3.12 -5.22
C ALA A 82 -13.18 -3.24 -3.70
N SER A 83 -12.94 -4.46 -3.20
CA SER A 83 -12.87 -4.75 -1.76
C SER A 83 -11.43 -4.77 -1.27
N LEU A 84 -11.08 -3.91 -0.31
CA LEU A 84 -9.75 -3.88 0.32
C LEU A 84 -9.40 -5.21 0.99
N VAL A 85 -10.41 -5.91 1.52
CA VAL A 85 -10.23 -7.21 2.16
C VAL A 85 -9.86 -8.27 1.11
N ASP A 86 -10.53 -8.27 -0.03
CA ASP A 86 -10.25 -9.22 -1.11
C ASP A 86 -8.92 -8.88 -1.79
N GLY A 87 -8.61 -7.59 -2.00
CA GLY A 87 -7.31 -7.14 -2.47
C GLY A 87 -6.17 -7.61 -1.56
N LEU A 88 -6.29 -7.43 -0.24
CA LEU A 88 -5.30 -7.93 0.71
C LEU A 88 -5.20 -9.46 0.70
N ARG A 89 -6.33 -10.17 0.56
CA ARG A 89 -6.32 -11.64 0.44
C ARG A 89 -5.54 -12.06 -0.80
N GLN A 90 -5.76 -11.43 -1.94
CA GLN A 90 -5.03 -11.71 -3.17
C GLN A 90 -3.53 -11.45 -3.01
N VAL A 91 -3.13 -10.31 -2.42
CA VAL A 91 -1.71 -9.99 -2.18
C VAL A 91 -1.03 -11.03 -1.30
N ARG A 92 -1.73 -11.54 -0.28
CA ARG A 92 -1.20 -12.59 0.61
C ARG A 92 -1.09 -13.95 -0.06
N GLN A 93 -1.95 -14.23 -1.03
CA GLN A 93 -1.96 -15.49 -1.78
C GLN A 93 -0.97 -15.48 -2.94
N MET A 94 -0.64 -14.30 -3.48
CA MET A 94 0.18 -14.13 -4.68
C MET A 94 1.40 -13.25 -4.36
N PRO A 95 2.57 -13.84 -4.06
CA PRO A 95 3.78 -13.10 -3.68
C PRO A 95 4.19 -12.02 -4.68
N LEU A 96 3.93 -12.24 -5.98
CA LEU A 96 4.21 -11.26 -7.03
C LEU A 96 3.49 -9.92 -6.78
N LEU A 97 2.22 -9.94 -6.35
CA LEU A 97 1.50 -8.69 -6.04
C LEU A 97 2.09 -7.96 -4.84
N ALA A 98 2.55 -8.70 -3.83
CA ALA A 98 3.21 -8.11 -2.66
C ALA A 98 4.51 -7.43 -3.09
N GLN A 99 5.30 -8.08 -3.94
CA GLN A 99 6.51 -7.49 -4.53
C GLN A 99 6.21 -6.24 -5.34
N LEU A 100 5.17 -6.24 -6.18
CA LEU A 100 4.76 -5.05 -6.93
C LEU A 100 4.30 -3.87 -6.05
N CYS A 101 3.92 -4.14 -4.79
CA CYS A 101 3.65 -3.13 -3.77
C CYS A 101 4.90 -2.71 -2.97
N GLY A 102 6.06 -3.33 -3.19
CA GLY A 102 7.27 -3.14 -2.39
C GLY A 102 7.28 -3.88 -1.05
N TRP A 103 6.43 -4.90 -0.89
CA TRP A 103 6.37 -5.71 0.33
C TRP A 103 7.11 -7.03 0.10
N GLU A 104 8.38 -7.06 0.50
CA GLU A 104 9.27 -8.21 0.28
C GLU A 104 8.97 -9.40 1.21
N THR A 105 8.41 -9.14 2.39
CA THR A 105 8.07 -10.19 3.37
C THR A 105 6.58 -10.17 3.74
N PRO A 106 6.00 -11.30 4.15
CA PRO A 106 4.60 -11.35 4.60
C PRO A 106 4.27 -10.38 5.74
N GLU A 107 5.24 -10.12 6.63
CA GLU A 107 5.09 -9.20 7.78
C GLU A 107 5.09 -7.73 7.33
N ALA A 108 5.63 -7.43 6.15
CA ALA A 108 5.57 -6.10 5.55
C ALA A 108 4.18 -5.78 5.00
N ILE A 109 3.35 -6.80 4.71
CA ILE A 109 1.99 -6.62 4.20
C ILE A 109 1.13 -5.95 5.30
N PRO A 110 0.53 -4.79 5.02
CA PRO A 110 -0.24 -4.05 6.01
C PRO A 110 -1.50 -4.82 6.45
N ALA A 111 -1.89 -4.62 7.71
CA ALA A 111 -3.20 -5.02 8.18
C ALA A 111 -4.30 -4.14 7.56
N ILE A 112 -5.53 -4.66 7.49
CA ILE A 112 -6.68 -3.92 6.95
C ILE A 112 -6.92 -2.57 7.66
N GLY A 113 -6.70 -2.51 8.97
CA GLY A 113 -6.82 -1.27 9.75
C GLY A 113 -5.80 -0.19 9.33
N THR A 114 -4.63 -0.60 8.83
CA THR A 114 -3.63 0.32 8.29
C THR A 114 -4.11 0.96 6.99
N LEU A 115 -4.76 0.19 6.11
CA LEU A 115 -5.34 0.69 4.87
C LEU A 115 -6.48 1.69 5.13
N TYR A 116 -7.43 1.35 6.03
CA TYR A 116 -8.47 2.30 6.41
C TYR A 116 -7.90 3.56 7.07
N GLY A 117 -6.88 3.40 7.92
CA GLY A 117 -6.16 4.53 8.49
C GLY A 117 -5.48 5.40 7.44
N PHE A 118 -4.96 4.80 6.36
CA PHE A 118 -4.38 5.51 5.23
C PHE A 118 -5.43 6.26 4.41
N LEU A 119 -6.51 5.60 4.01
CA LEU A 119 -7.61 6.21 3.26
C LEU A 119 -8.23 7.38 4.00
N ARG A 120 -8.38 7.30 5.32
CA ARG A 120 -8.86 8.41 6.15
C ARG A 120 -7.91 9.63 6.16
N ARG A 121 -6.61 9.43 5.94
CA ARG A 121 -5.64 10.54 5.81
C ARG A 121 -5.68 11.15 4.41
N LEU A 122 -5.90 10.31 3.40
CA LEU A 122 -6.03 10.71 1.99
C LEU A 122 -7.31 11.52 1.77
N TYR A 123 -8.42 11.00 2.29
CA TYR A 123 -9.76 11.60 2.23
C TYR A 123 -10.24 11.93 3.66
N PRO A 124 -9.76 13.04 4.24
CA PRO A 124 -10.26 13.48 5.53
C PRO A 124 -11.75 13.79 5.42
N GLU A 125 -12.57 13.15 6.25
CA GLU A 125 -13.99 13.49 6.36
C GLU A 125 -14.13 14.97 6.75
N ALA A 126 -15.00 15.72 6.06
CA ALA A 126 -15.30 17.11 6.41
C ALA A 126 -15.82 17.25 7.86
N HIS A 127 -16.47 16.19 8.37
CA HIS A 127 -16.87 16.04 9.75
C HIS A 127 -16.30 14.72 10.28
N PRO A 128 -15.12 14.72 10.91
CA PRO A 128 -14.58 13.50 11.47
C PRO A 128 -15.60 12.94 12.45
N ARG A 129 -16.06 11.71 12.24
CA ARG A 129 -16.79 10.99 13.29
C ARG A 129 -15.83 10.86 14.46
N VAL A 130 -15.97 11.75 15.44
CA VAL A 130 -15.21 11.71 16.68
C VAL A 130 -15.62 10.41 17.36
N GLY A 131 -14.83 9.35 17.14
CA GLY A 131 -15.04 8.10 17.84
C GLY A 131 -15.08 8.43 19.33
N ALA A 132 -16.05 7.85 20.05
CA ALA A 132 -16.27 8.11 21.46
C ALA A 132 -14.92 8.25 22.18
N TRP A 133 -14.72 9.39 22.86
CA TRP A 133 -13.52 9.71 23.60
C TRP A 133 -13.03 8.45 24.35
N ARG A 134 -11.90 7.91 23.91
CA ARG A 134 -11.30 6.75 24.57
C ARG A 134 -10.31 7.27 25.58
N ARG A 135 -10.41 6.77 26.81
CA ARG A 135 -9.35 6.99 27.81
C ARG A 135 -8.03 6.43 27.27
N PRO A 136 -6.87 6.91 27.77
CA PRO A 136 -5.56 6.33 27.44
C PRO A 136 -5.50 4.80 27.66
N SER A 137 -6.36 4.25 28.53
CA SER A 137 -6.51 2.81 28.79
C SER A 137 -7.34 2.03 27.76
N GLY A 138 -7.83 2.67 26.68
CA GLY A 138 -8.59 2.00 25.61
C GLY A 138 -10.06 1.70 25.92
N ARG A 139 -10.51 1.89 27.17
CA ARG A 139 -11.91 1.73 27.58
C ARG A 139 -12.79 2.83 26.98
N ARG A 140 -13.94 2.45 26.42
CA ARG A 140 -14.98 3.40 26.00
C ARG A 140 -15.48 4.12 27.26
N LEU A 141 -15.55 5.46 27.21
CA LEU A 141 -16.34 6.22 28.16
C LEU A 141 -17.81 5.87 27.91
N LYS A 142 -18.50 5.43 28.96
CA LYS A 142 -19.96 5.32 28.95
C LYS A 142 -20.55 6.73 28.95
#